data_AF-A0A947A337-F1
#
_entry.id   AF-A0A947A337-F1
#
_cell.length_a   1.000
_cell.length_b   1.000
_cell.length_c   1.000
_cell.angle_alpha   90.00
_cell.angle_beta   90.00
_cell.angle_gamma   90.00
#
_symmetry.space_group_name_H-M   'P 1'
#
loop_
_entity.id
_entity.type
_entity.pdbx_description
1 polymer ?
#
loop_
_entity_poly.entity_id
_entity_poly.type
_entity_poly.pdbx_seq_one_letter_code
_entity_poly.pdbx_strand_id
1 'polypeptide(L)'
;MAKGPKKENSFTRRRILPILGGTLLLPLLGFNRPEEKSNKEDPEEEYQTLLKPDGTTVRVKASTLKKSKVVKKNISNSTSLNWLDKKS
;
A
#
# COMPACT_ATOMS: atom_id res chain seq x y z
N MET A 1 69.76 5.06 -0.68
CA MET A 1 68.50 4.56 -0.07
C MET A 1 67.57 4.12 -1.20
N ALA A 2 67.40 2.82 -1.42
CA ALA A 2 66.54 2.30 -2.49
C ALA A 2 65.07 2.39 -2.06
N LYS A 3 64.25 3.07 -2.85
CA LYS A 3 62.81 3.22 -2.63
C LYS A 3 62.12 1.92 -3.10
N GLY A 4 61.49 1.19 -2.19
CA GLY A 4 60.79 -0.06 -2.50
C GLY A 4 59.61 0.14 -3.47
N PRO A 5 59.16 -0.92 -4.17
CA PRO A 5 58.16 -0.81 -5.23
C PRO A 5 56.80 -0.38 -4.68
N LYS A 6 56.23 0.69 -5.25
CA LYS A 6 54.85 1.13 -4.96
C LYS A 6 53.86 0.11 -5.52
N LYS A 7 53.03 -0.48 -4.66
CA LYS A 7 51.98 -1.42 -5.06
C LYS A 7 50.84 -0.67 -5.74
N GLU A 8 50.79 -0.75 -7.06
CA GLU A 8 49.75 -0.15 -7.89
C GLU A 8 48.49 -1.00 -7.79
N ASN A 9 47.43 -0.47 -7.18
CA ASN A 9 46.17 -1.20 -7.03
C ASN A 9 45.41 -1.18 -8.35
N SER A 10 45.72 -2.13 -9.24
CA SER A 10 44.97 -2.30 -10.48
C SER A 10 43.54 -2.75 -10.20
N PHE A 11 42.58 -2.04 -10.79
CA PHE A 11 41.17 -2.40 -10.73
C PHE A 11 40.94 -3.70 -11.51
N THR A 12 40.84 -4.80 -10.77
CA THR A 12 40.59 -6.13 -11.33
C THR A 12 39.10 -6.37 -11.52
N ARG A 13 38.71 -7.04 -12.61
CA ARG A 13 37.30 -7.32 -12.97
C ARG A 13 36.50 -7.94 -11.81
N ARG A 14 37.15 -8.79 -11.01
CA ARG A 14 36.56 -9.46 -9.83
C ARG A 14 36.24 -8.51 -8.66
N ARG A 15 36.85 -7.32 -8.59
CA ARG A 15 36.52 -6.28 -7.60
C ARG A 15 35.37 -5.38 -8.03
N ILE A 16 35.20 -5.19 -9.33
CA ILE A 16 34.18 -4.29 -9.91
C ILE A 16 32.82 -4.99 -10.06
N LEU A 17 32.81 -6.27 -10.45
CA LEU A 17 31.58 -7.06 -10.63
C LEU A 17 30.62 -7.08 -9.43
N PRO A 18 31.06 -7.27 -8.17
CA PRO A 18 30.14 -7.27 -7.02
C PRO A 18 29.52 -5.88 -6.79
N ILE A 19 30.25 -4.81 -7.08
CA ILE A 19 29.74 -3.44 -6.96
C ILE A 19 28.68 -3.19 -8.02
N LEU A 20 28.96 -3.50 -9.30
CA LEU A 20 27.99 -3.31 -10.38
C LEU A 20 26.74 -4.19 -10.19
N GLY A 21 26.90 -5.45 -9.83
CA GLY A 21 25.79 -6.37 -9.57
C GLY A 21 24.93 -5.93 -8.37
N GLY A 22 25.57 -5.44 -7.31
CA GLY A 22 24.88 -4.87 -6.16
C GLY A 22 24.08 -3.61 -6.53
N THR A 23 24.69 -2.68 -7.27
CA THR A 23 24.02 -1.42 -7.66
C THR A 23 22.86 -1.60 -8.61
N LEU A 24 22.87 -2.65 -9.44
CA LEU A 24 21.80 -2.96 -10.38
C LEU A 24 20.49 -3.35 -9.68
N LEU A 25 20.58 -3.90 -8.46
CA LEU A 25 19.43 -4.36 -7.69
C LEU A 25 18.82 -3.28 -6.78
N LEU A 26 19.52 -2.17 -6.52
CA LEU A 26 18.96 -1.07 -5.70
C LEU A 26 17.60 -0.52 -6.16
N PRO A 27 17.33 -0.29 -7.46
CA PRO A 27 16.01 0.20 -7.90
C PRO A 27 14.90 -0.85 -7.76
N LEU A 28 15.25 -2.14 -7.60
CA LEU A 28 14.28 -3.23 -7.40
C LEU A 28 13.92 -3.43 -5.92
N LEU A 29 14.77 -2.98 -4.98
CA LEU A 29 14.50 -3.01 -3.53
C LEU A 29 13.63 -1.81 -3.07
N GLY A 30 12.65 -1.41 -3.89
CA GLY A 30 11.78 -0.26 -3.63
C GLY A 30 11.29 -0.22 -2.18
N PHE A 31 11.79 0.75 -1.41
CA PHE A 31 11.31 1.05 -0.06
C PHE A 31 9.91 1.63 -0.17
N ASN A 32 8.89 0.77 -0.07
CA ASN A 32 7.52 1.22 0.08
C ASN A 32 7.37 1.81 1.48
N ARG A 33 7.61 3.12 1.62
CA ARG A 33 7.12 3.85 2.78
C ARG A 33 5.60 3.94 2.60
N PRO A 34 4.79 3.37 3.50
CA PRO A 34 3.39 3.74 3.52
C PRO A 34 3.38 5.23 3.88
N GLU A 35 3.29 6.08 2.85
CA GLU A 35 2.79 7.44 3.02
C GLU A 35 1.39 7.24 3.59
N GLU A 36 1.27 7.34 4.92
CA GLU A 36 -0.01 7.63 5.54
C GLU A 36 -0.45 8.94 4.90
N LYS A 37 -1.29 8.82 3.88
CA LYS A 37 -2.08 9.93 3.38
C LYS A 37 -2.86 10.41 4.58
N SER A 38 -2.30 11.39 5.30
CA SER A 38 -3.04 12.17 6.28
C SER A 38 -3.99 13.03 5.46
N ASN A 39 -5.04 12.38 4.98
CA ASN A 39 -6.20 13.02 4.39
C ASN A 39 -6.91 13.69 5.56
N LYS A 40 -6.35 14.80 6.02
CA LYS A 40 -7.12 15.81 6.75
C LYS A 40 -7.96 16.54 5.70
N GLU A 41 -8.87 15.78 5.08
CA GLU A 41 -10.03 16.39 4.43
C GLU A 41 -10.89 16.94 5.57
N ASP A 42 -11.35 18.18 5.42
CA ASP A 42 -12.29 18.78 6.35
C ASP A 42 -13.43 17.80 6.64
N PRO A 43 -13.88 17.63 7.91
CA PRO A 43 -14.92 16.67 8.25
C PRO A 43 -16.27 16.96 7.55
N GLU A 44 -16.40 18.13 6.90
CA GLU A 44 -17.54 18.49 6.05
C GLU A 44 -17.43 17.98 4.61
N GLU A 45 -16.22 17.74 4.11
CA GLU A 45 -15.93 17.26 2.76
C GLU A 45 -15.62 15.75 2.72
N GLU A 46 -15.55 15.08 3.87
CA GLU A 46 -15.32 13.64 3.94
C GLU A 46 -16.53 12.85 3.38
N TYR A 47 -16.30 12.10 2.30
CA TYR A 47 -17.30 11.21 1.70
C TYR A 47 -16.95 9.75 1.96
N GLN A 48 -17.94 8.97 2.39
CA GLN A 48 -17.83 7.53 2.55
C GLN A 48 -18.60 6.81 1.44
N THR A 49 -18.01 5.76 0.88
CA THR A 49 -18.68 4.89 -0.09
C THR A 49 -19.42 3.80 0.66
N LEU A 50 -20.73 3.71 0.44
CA LEU A 50 -21.61 2.74 1.07
C LEU A 50 -22.30 1.88 0.02
N LEU A 51 -22.81 0.73 0.49
CA LEU A 51 -23.62 -0.19 -0.32
C LEU A 51 -25.10 0.05 -0.05
N LYS A 52 -25.86 0.15 -1.14
CA LYS A 52 -27.33 0.07 -1.12
C LYS A 52 -27.79 -1.37 -0.89
N PRO A 53 -29.05 -1.58 -0.44
CA PRO A 53 -29.64 -2.91 -0.39
C PRO A 53 -29.64 -3.62 -1.76
N ASP A 54 -29.71 -2.84 -2.84
CA ASP A 54 -29.70 -3.34 -4.22
C ASP A 54 -28.29 -3.74 -4.72
N GLY A 55 -27.26 -3.68 -3.86
CA GLY A 55 -25.88 -4.04 -4.18
C GLY A 55 -25.08 -2.96 -4.94
N THR A 56 -25.69 -1.83 -5.28
CA THR A 56 -25.02 -0.70 -5.92
C THR A 56 -24.27 0.17 -4.90
N THR A 57 -23.18 0.81 -5.34
CA THR A 57 -22.40 1.72 -4.50
C THR A 57 -22.94 3.16 -4.58
N VAL A 58 -22.88 3.88 -3.46
CA VAL A 58 -23.18 5.30 -3.38
C VAL A 58 -22.19 6.03 -2.49
N ARG A 59 -21.92 7.29 -2.82
CA ARG A 59 -21.07 8.16 -2.01
C ARG A 59 -21.96 9.06 -1.14
N VAL A 60 -21.73 9.04 0.17
CA VAL A 60 -22.52 9.80 1.15
C VAL A 60 -21.59 10.62 2.02
N LYS A 61 -22.00 11.86 2.35
CA LYS A 61 -21.25 12.71 3.28
C LYS A 61 -21.20 12.08 4.68
N ALA A 62 -20.01 12.09 5.29
CA ALA A 62 -19.81 11.57 6.64
C ALA A 62 -20.68 12.31 7.68
N SER A 63 -20.90 13.61 7.49
CA SER A 63 -21.76 14.43 8.35
C SER A 63 -23.23 13.96 8.34
N THR A 64 -23.74 13.50 7.20
CA THR A 64 -25.10 12.93 7.09
C THR A 64 -25.19 11.57 7.79
N LEU A 65 -24.14 10.75 7.70
CA LEU A 65 -24.11 9.44 8.38
C LEU A 65 -24.14 9.59 9.90
N LYS A 66 -23.37 10.54 10.45
CA LYS A 66 -23.37 10.84 11.89
C LYS A 66 -24.74 11.29 12.42
N LYS A 67 -25.54 11.95 11.57
CA LYS A 67 -26.90 12.43 11.91
C LYS A 67 -28.00 11.40 11.59
N SER A 68 -27.65 10.26 10.98
CA SER A 68 -28.63 9.28 10.51
C SER A 68 -29.15 8.39 11.65
N LYS A 69 -30.41 7.94 11.54
CA LYS A 69 -31.03 7.02 12.48
C LYS A 69 -30.90 5.58 11.97
N VAL A 70 -30.35 4.69 12.80
CA VAL A 70 -30.28 3.27 12.47
C VAL A 70 -31.67 2.65 12.50
N VAL A 71 -32.17 2.21 11.34
CA VAL A 71 -33.50 1.61 11.18
C VAL A 71 -33.51 0.12 11.54
N LYS A 72 -32.45 -0.62 11.16
CA LYS A 72 -32.32 -2.06 11.45
C LYS A 72 -30.85 -2.40 11.70
N LYS A 73 -30.51 -2.79 12.93
CA LYS A 73 -29.12 -3.06 13.35
C LYS A 73 -28.55 -4.37 12.78
N ASN A 74 -29.39 -5.40 12.65
CA ASN A 74 -28.99 -6.71 12.12
C ASN A 74 -29.83 -7.04 10.89
N ILE A 75 -29.22 -6.91 9.72
CA ILE A 75 -29.73 -7.48 8.47
C ILE A 75 -28.97 -8.78 8.28
N SER A 76 -29.64 -9.91 8.50
CA SER A 76 -29.09 -11.23 8.18
C SER A 76 -28.98 -11.35 6.67
N ASN A 77 -27.76 -11.33 6.13
CA ASN A 77 -27.54 -11.52 4.70
C ASN A 77 -27.19 -12.98 4.42
N SER A 78 -28.15 -13.88 4.69
CA SER A 78 -27.98 -15.32 4.46
C SER A 78 -27.69 -15.63 2.99
N THR A 79 -28.30 -14.89 2.06
CA THR A 79 -28.07 -15.07 0.62
C THR A 79 -26.65 -14.69 0.20
N SER A 80 -26.10 -13.55 0.65
CA SER A 80 -24.69 -13.22 0.36
C SER A 80 -23.71 -14.10 1.11
N LEU A 81 -24.05 -14.54 2.32
CA LEU A 81 -23.22 -15.50 3.06
C LEU A 81 -23.12 -16.83 2.30
N ASN A 82 -24.24 -17.35 1.79
CA ASN A 82 -24.25 -18.56 0.95
C ASN A 82 -23.47 -18.40 -0.36
N TRP A 83 -23.41 -17.19 -0.92
CA TRP A 83 -22.64 -16.89 -2.12
C TRP A 83 -21.13 -16.78 -1.84
N LEU A 84 -20.75 -16.21 -0.69
CA LEU A 84 -19.36 -16.14 -0.22
C LEU A 84 -18.84 -17.50 0.26
N ASP A 85 -19.73 -18.31 0.84
CA ASP A 85 -19.48 -19.69 1.25
C ASP A 85 -19.47 -20.61 0.02
N LYS A 86 -18.68 -20.21 -0.97
CA LYS A 86 -18.34 -21.00 -2.15
C LYS A 86 -17.76 -22.31 -1.62
N LYS A 87 -18.57 -23.37 -1.67
CA LYS A 87 -18.25 -24.75 -1.28
C LYS A 87 -16.74 -24.98 -1.32
N SER A 88 -16.12 -24.98 -0.14
CA SER A 88 -14.84 -25.63 0.07
C SER A 88 -14.97 -27.13 -0.16
#